data_AF-A0A562H1M0-F1
#
_entry.id   AF-A0A562H1M0-F1
#
_cell.length_a   1.000
_cell.length_b   1.000
_cell.length_c   1.000
_cell.angle_alpha   90.00
_cell.angle_beta   90.00
_cell.angle_gamma   90.00
#
_symmetry.space_group_name_H-M   'P 1'
#
loop_
_entity.id
_entity.type
_entity.pdbx_description
1 polymer ?
#
loop_
_entity_poly.entity_id
_entity_poly.type
_entity_poly.pdbx_seq_one_letter_code
_entity_poly.pdbx_strand_id
1 'polypeptide(L)'
;MDSAFRVGVDVGSTTIKIVILDERNSIVFQQYLRHFSNITSTLKTMIDTAHAAMPKKLLSVMFTGSAGIGLSKCMDVSFVQEVVACTQAVREIIPYTDTVIELGGEDAKITYFGDTVEQRMNGVCAGGTGAFIDHMAVLLSTGAAGLNDLAKQYQTIYPIASRCGVFAKTDVQALMNEGVCKEDIAASVLQAVVNQTIGSLAQGRPIRGKVALLGGPLYFLSELRRRFIETLGLQADEVISPESSPYFVAIGAALSSREKPILSECLYEHIPGICVLRGTAADGERTLPLFADQEDVKRFQARHAQHAVPKQELSSYTGKAYLGIDAGSTTTKLALIDAGDKLLYFYYGSNRGNPLETVIEALQELYKVLPTGVQIAGSVVTGYGERLIQAALQVDAGEVETVAHLKAANYFLPGVTFVLDIGGQDMKSFFVRDGVIDSIMLNEACSAGCGSFIETFAQSLGMTVRDFSLQALEAPHPVELGTRCTVFMNSKVKQAQKEGASIGEISAGLAIAVVQNALFKVIRLKNTEQLGEKIVVQGGTFYNDAILRAMETIIGREVVRPDIAGIMGAYGAALLARERCQDQARSTLLTAA
;
A
#
# COMPACT_ATOMS: atom_id res chain seq x y z
N MET A 1 -40.60 -0.65 -34.44
CA MET A 1 -39.93 -1.58 -33.52
C MET A 1 -38.98 -0.73 -32.72
N ASP A 2 -39.23 -0.56 -31.42
CA ASP A 2 -38.30 0.20 -30.58
C ASP A 2 -36.96 -0.51 -30.56
N SER A 3 -35.95 0.21 -31.00
CA SER A 3 -34.62 -0.30 -31.16
C SER A 3 -33.90 -0.37 -29.82
N ALA A 4 -33.16 -1.45 -29.62
CA ALA A 4 -32.51 -1.71 -28.36
C ALA A 4 -31.18 -0.97 -28.26
N PHE A 5 -30.97 -0.32 -27.12
CA PHE A 5 -29.68 0.23 -26.74
C PHE A 5 -28.76 -0.90 -26.29
N ARG A 6 -27.47 -0.79 -26.59
CA ARG A 6 -26.47 -1.78 -26.19
C ARG A 6 -25.66 -1.27 -25.03
N VAL A 7 -25.61 -2.04 -23.95
CA VAL A 7 -24.91 -1.70 -22.72
C VAL A 7 -23.70 -2.60 -22.57
N GLY A 8 -22.55 -1.97 -22.39
CA GLY A 8 -21.30 -2.65 -22.06
C GLY A 8 -20.85 -2.30 -20.67
N VAL A 9 -20.59 -3.31 -19.85
CA VAL A 9 -20.14 -3.15 -18.47
C VAL A 9 -18.76 -3.80 -18.31
N ASP A 10 -17.72 -2.99 -18.17
CA ASP A 10 -16.36 -3.45 -17.85
C ASP A 10 -16.14 -3.37 -16.34
N VAL A 11 -16.10 -4.52 -15.67
CA VAL A 11 -15.79 -4.63 -14.25
C VAL A 11 -14.33 -5.09 -14.11
N GLY A 12 -13.43 -4.10 -14.12
CA GLY A 12 -11.99 -4.28 -14.00
C GLY A 12 -11.52 -4.53 -12.55
N SER A 13 -10.20 -4.55 -12.35
CA SER A 13 -9.58 -4.81 -11.05
C SER A 13 -9.58 -3.62 -10.07
N THR A 14 -9.73 -2.41 -10.57
CA THR A 14 -9.78 -1.17 -9.78
C THR A 14 -10.98 -0.28 -10.11
N THR A 15 -11.62 -0.49 -11.27
CA THR A 15 -12.62 0.42 -11.84
C THR A 15 -13.77 -0.34 -12.48
N ILE A 16 -14.95 0.27 -12.46
CA ILE A 16 -16.12 -0.15 -13.24
C ILE A 16 -16.42 0.91 -14.29
N LYS A 17 -16.74 0.47 -15.51
CA LYS A 17 -17.15 1.35 -16.60
C LYS A 17 -18.45 0.85 -17.19
N ILE A 18 -19.39 1.76 -17.39
CA ILE A 18 -20.63 1.49 -18.10
C ILE A 18 -20.65 2.39 -19.32
N VAL A 19 -20.96 1.81 -20.48
CA VAL A 19 -21.19 2.54 -21.73
C VAL A 19 -22.52 2.06 -22.30
N ILE A 20 -23.31 3.01 -22.82
CA ILE A 20 -24.55 2.72 -23.50
C ILE A 20 -24.49 3.34 -24.89
N LEU A 21 -24.68 2.48 -25.90
CA LEU A 21 -24.67 2.82 -27.31
C LEU A 21 -26.11 2.82 -27.85
N ASP A 22 -26.41 3.80 -28.70
CA ASP A 22 -27.61 3.78 -29.52
C ASP A 22 -27.47 2.83 -30.74
N GLU A 23 -28.46 2.86 -31.63
CA GLU A 23 -28.45 2.07 -32.88
C GLU A 23 -27.34 2.43 -33.84
N ARG A 24 -26.87 3.69 -33.80
CA ARG A 24 -25.84 4.23 -34.67
C ARG A 24 -24.45 4.07 -34.06
N ASN A 25 -24.30 3.23 -33.04
CA ASN A 25 -23.08 3.04 -32.26
C ASN A 25 -22.59 4.33 -31.56
N SER A 26 -23.46 5.33 -31.37
CA SER A 26 -23.10 6.57 -30.69
C SER A 26 -23.28 6.42 -29.18
N ILE A 27 -22.32 6.94 -28.41
CA ILE A 27 -22.36 6.89 -26.94
C ILE A 27 -23.42 7.88 -26.45
N VAL A 28 -24.46 7.37 -25.80
CA VAL A 28 -25.52 8.18 -25.17
C VAL A 28 -25.35 8.30 -23.66
N PHE A 29 -24.61 7.37 -23.06
CA PHE A 29 -24.24 7.41 -21.65
C PHE A 29 -22.89 6.73 -21.46
N GLN A 30 -22.04 7.32 -20.64
CA GLN A 30 -20.82 6.67 -20.17
C GLN A 30 -20.51 7.11 -18.74
N GLN A 31 -19.97 6.19 -17.95
CA GLN A 31 -19.52 6.48 -16.59
C GLN A 31 -18.31 5.62 -16.25
N TYR A 32 -17.33 6.22 -15.58
CA TYR A 32 -16.11 5.57 -15.09
C TYR A 32 -16.02 5.84 -13.60
N LEU A 33 -15.99 4.79 -12.77
CA LEU A 33 -15.80 4.93 -11.32
C LEU A 33 -14.74 3.94 -10.82
N ARG A 34 -13.90 4.40 -9.88
CA ARG A 34 -13.07 3.50 -9.08
C ARG A 34 -13.95 2.85 -8.02
N HIS A 35 -13.92 1.53 -7.90
CA HIS A 35 -14.80 0.81 -6.98
C HIS A 35 -14.20 0.64 -5.57
N PHE A 36 -12.89 0.89 -5.38
CA PHE A 36 -12.20 0.77 -4.07
C PHE A 36 -12.58 -0.53 -3.32
N SER A 37 -12.49 -1.66 -4.04
CA SER A 37 -12.93 -2.99 -3.59
C SER A 37 -14.41 -3.17 -3.21
N ASN A 38 -15.25 -2.15 -3.34
CA ASN A 38 -16.70 -2.26 -3.17
C ASN A 38 -17.42 -2.39 -4.51
N ILE A 39 -17.16 -3.50 -5.21
CA ILE A 39 -17.65 -3.75 -6.58
C ILE A 39 -19.18 -3.71 -6.64
N THR A 40 -19.86 -4.42 -5.74
CA THR A 40 -21.32 -4.52 -5.72
C THR A 40 -22.01 -3.18 -5.51
N SER A 41 -21.60 -2.40 -4.51
CA SER A 41 -22.25 -1.10 -4.26
C SER A 41 -21.96 -0.13 -5.39
N THR A 42 -20.72 -0.11 -5.91
CA THR A 42 -20.32 0.79 -6.99
C THR A 42 -21.11 0.46 -8.26
N LEU A 43 -21.22 -0.82 -8.62
CA LEU A 43 -22.01 -1.25 -9.76
C LEU A 43 -23.47 -0.86 -9.61
N LYS A 44 -24.06 -1.06 -8.42
CA LYS A 44 -25.43 -0.63 -8.12
C LYS A 44 -25.62 0.87 -8.35
N THR A 45 -24.73 1.70 -7.80
CA THR A 45 -24.77 3.17 -7.99
C THR A 45 -24.67 3.57 -9.47
N MET A 46 -23.83 2.86 -10.26
CA MET A 46 -23.71 3.14 -11.69
C MET A 46 -24.97 2.73 -12.47
N ILE A 47 -25.57 1.59 -12.14
CA ILE A 47 -26.84 1.16 -12.74
C ILE A 47 -27.96 2.16 -12.39
N ASP A 48 -28.04 2.60 -11.13
CA ASP A 48 -28.95 3.65 -10.64
C ASP A 48 -28.84 4.94 -11.47
N THR A 49 -27.60 5.37 -11.72
CA THR A 49 -27.32 6.56 -12.52
C THR A 49 -27.72 6.36 -13.99
N ALA A 50 -27.39 5.20 -14.57
CA ALA A 50 -27.69 4.89 -15.97
C ALA A 50 -29.19 4.80 -16.24
N HIS A 51 -29.97 4.21 -15.33
CA HIS A 51 -31.42 4.12 -15.45
C HIS A 51 -32.12 5.46 -15.32
N ALA A 52 -31.67 6.30 -14.38
CA ALA A 52 -32.20 7.65 -14.22
C ALA A 52 -32.01 8.49 -15.50
N ALA A 53 -30.91 8.28 -16.23
CA ALA A 53 -30.65 8.93 -17.50
C ALA A 53 -31.51 8.38 -18.65
N MET A 54 -31.96 7.12 -18.61
CA MET A 54 -32.69 6.44 -19.69
C MET A 54 -33.79 5.49 -19.18
N PRO A 55 -34.94 6.03 -18.72
CA PRO A 55 -36.04 5.20 -18.25
C PRO A 55 -36.78 4.49 -19.40
N LYS A 56 -37.22 3.26 -19.16
CA LYS A 56 -38.13 2.47 -20.04
C LYS A 56 -37.58 2.19 -21.44
N LYS A 57 -36.28 1.88 -21.55
CA LYS A 57 -35.64 1.47 -22.80
C LYS A 57 -35.37 -0.04 -22.81
N LEU A 58 -35.38 -0.62 -24.02
CA LEU A 58 -34.91 -1.98 -24.26
C LEU A 58 -33.38 -1.97 -24.29
N LEU A 59 -32.76 -2.79 -23.45
CA LEU A 59 -31.31 -2.87 -23.25
C LEU A 59 -30.80 -4.26 -23.59
N SER A 60 -29.73 -4.35 -24.37
CA SER A 60 -28.95 -5.58 -24.56
C SER A 60 -27.65 -5.41 -23.77
N VAL A 61 -27.43 -6.22 -22.73
CA VAL A 61 -26.35 -6.00 -21.75
C VAL A 61 -25.27 -7.06 -21.89
N MET A 62 -24.01 -6.63 -21.89
CA MET A 62 -22.86 -7.52 -21.94
C MET A 62 -21.79 -7.08 -20.93
N PHE A 63 -21.35 -8.03 -20.11
CA PHE A 63 -20.30 -7.83 -19.12
C PHE A 63 -18.93 -8.24 -19.65
N THR A 64 -17.90 -7.62 -19.13
CA THR A 64 -16.50 -7.95 -19.38
C THR A 64 -15.63 -7.59 -18.17
N GLY A 65 -14.33 -7.83 -18.29
CA GLY A 65 -13.34 -7.56 -17.24
C GLY A 65 -13.22 -8.68 -16.20
N SER A 66 -12.11 -8.65 -15.45
CA SER A 66 -11.73 -9.74 -14.55
C SER A 66 -12.71 -10.02 -13.40
N ALA A 67 -13.52 -9.04 -12.98
CA ALA A 67 -14.55 -9.21 -11.97
C ALA A 67 -15.95 -9.39 -12.58
N GLY A 68 -16.09 -9.15 -13.89
CA GLY A 68 -17.38 -9.23 -14.59
C GLY A 68 -17.91 -10.65 -14.73
N ILE A 69 -17.05 -11.67 -14.75
CA ILE A 69 -17.46 -13.07 -14.99
C ILE A 69 -18.31 -13.67 -13.87
N GLY A 70 -18.04 -13.29 -12.61
CA GLY A 70 -18.84 -13.75 -11.47
C GLY A 70 -20.20 -13.04 -11.46
N LEU A 71 -20.17 -11.72 -11.68
CA LEU A 71 -21.37 -10.88 -11.72
C LEU A 71 -22.30 -11.26 -12.86
N SER A 72 -21.74 -11.57 -14.04
CA SER A 72 -22.53 -11.93 -15.22
C SER A 72 -23.33 -13.21 -14.98
N LYS A 73 -22.75 -14.21 -14.30
CA LYS A 73 -23.44 -15.44 -13.90
C LYS A 73 -24.54 -15.18 -12.88
N CYS A 74 -24.30 -14.29 -11.92
CA CYS A 74 -25.31 -13.94 -10.90
C CYS A 74 -26.50 -13.17 -11.47
N MET A 75 -26.25 -12.34 -12.47
CA MET A 75 -27.29 -11.53 -13.12
C MET A 75 -27.93 -12.22 -14.32
N ASP A 76 -27.51 -13.44 -14.65
CA ASP A 76 -27.92 -14.19 -15.85
C ASP A 76 -27.76 -13.37 -17.15
N VAL A 77 -26.62 -12.68 -17.28
CA VAL A 77 -26.27 -11.87 -18.45
C VAL A 77 -25.01 -12.40 -19.13
N SER A 78 -24.89 -12.14 -20.43
CA SER A 78 -23.73 -12.55 -21.20
C SER A 78 -22.41 -11.92 -20.75
N PHE A 79 -21.32 -12.66 -20.98
CA PHE A 79 -19.96 -12.24 -20.74
C PHE A 79 -19.09 -12.37 -21.99
N VAL A 80 -18.29 -11.35 -22.29
CA VAL A 80 -17.25 -11.37 -23.32
C VAL A 80 -15.89 -11.11 -22.70
N GLN A 81 -14.86 -11.78 -23.20
CA GLN A 81 -13.49 -11.53 -22.76
C GLN A 81 -13.05 -10.12 -23.15
N GLU A 82 -12.37 -9.42 -22.24
CA GLU A 82 -11.94 -8.03 -22.39
C GLU A 82 -11.10 -7.79 -23.64
N VAL A 83 -10.29 -8.78 -24.01
CA VAL A 83 -9.44 -8.78 -25.20
C VAL A 83 -10.28 -8.70 -26.47
N VAL A 84 -11.32 -9.53 -26.53
CA VAL A 84 -12.22 -9.61 -27.67
C VAL A 84 -13.03 -8.32 -27.77
N ALA A 85 -13.51 -7.82 -26.63
CA ALA A 85 -14.20 -6.55 -26.55
C ALA A 85 -13.32 -5.39 -27.07
N CYS A 86 -12.11 -5.22 -26.53
CA CYS A 86 -11.19 -4.16 -26.96
C CYS A 86 -10.86 -4.26 -28.46
N THR A 87 -10.56 -5.46 -28.95
CA THR A 87 -10.30 -5.71 -30.37
C THR A 87 -11.48 -5.31 -31.25
N GLN A 88 -12.71 -5.58 -30.81
CA GLN A 88 -13.92 -5.19 -31.53
C GLN A 88 -14.08 -3.66 -31.58
N ALA A 89 -13.85 -2.96 -30.46
CA ALA A 89 -13.92 -1.50 -30.41
C ALA A 89 -12.86 -0.83 -31.31
N VAL A 90 -11.64 -1.36 -31.32
CA VAL A 90 -10.54 -0.85 -32.15
C VAL A 90 -10.89 -0.97 -33.64
N ARG A 91 -11.40 -2.14 -34.07
CA ARG A 91 -11.81 -2.38 -35.47
C ARG A 91 -12.93 -1.48 -35.94
N GLU A 92 -13.84 -1.09 -35.05
CA GLU A 92 -14.99 -0.25 -35.41
C GLU A 92 -14.64 1.25 -35.40
N ILE A 93 -13.85 1.71 -34.43
CA ILE A 93 -13.65 3.15 -34.14
C ILE A 93 -12.34 3.68 -34.72
N ILE A 94 -11.26 2.89 -34.65
CA ILE A 94 -9.91 3.28 -35.09
C ILE A 94 -9.28 2.16 -35.94
N PRO A 95 -9.92 1.76 -37.07
CA PRO A 95 -9.53 0.59 -37.86
C PRO A 95 -8.12 0.68 -38.48
N TYR A 96 -7.53 1.87 -38.53
CA TYR A 96 -6.19 2.14 -39.04
C TYR A 96 -5.09 1.95 -37.99
N THR A 97 -5.41 1.36 -36.83
CA THR A 97 -4.45 1.08 -35.74
C THR A 97 -3.65 -0.19 -36.03
N ASP A 98 -2.33 -0.09 -35.99
CA ASP A 98 -1.42 -1.23 -36.16
C ASP A 98 -1.13 -1.93 -34.82
N THR A 99 -0.95 -1.15 -33.75
CA THR A 99 -0.65 -1.66 -32.41
C THR A 99 -1.44 -0.90 -31.35
N VAL A 100 -1.98 -1.61 -30.37
CA VAL A 100 -2.61 -1.03 -29.18
C VAL A 100 -1.72 -1.30 -27.97
N ILE A 101 -1.42 -0.27 -27.19
CA ILE A 101 -0.91 -0.39 -25.82
C ILE A 101 -2.06 0.02 -24.90
N GLU A 102 -2.57 -0.93 -24.13
CA GLU A 102 -3.62 -0.72 -23.14
C GLU A 102 -3.03 -0.86 -21.74
N LEU A 103 -3.19 0.17 -20.92
CA LEU A 103 -2.82 0.13 -19.50
C LEU A 103 -4.08 0.22 -18.65
N GLY A 104 -4.28 -0.77 -17.78
CA GLY A 104 -5.33 -0.76 -16.77
C GLY A 104 -4.78 -0.66 -15.35
N GLY A 105 -5.62 -1.01 -14.38
CA GLY A 105 -5.26 -0.94 -12.97
C GLY A 105 -4.21 -1.98 -12.57
N GLU A 106 -4.33 -3.21 -13.06
CA GLU A 106 -3.39 -4.30 -12.73
C GLU A 106 -2.91 -5.07 -13.97
N ASP A 107 -3.47 -4.75 -15.12
CA ASP A 107 -3.19 -5.35 -16.40
C ASP A 107 -2.56 -4.32 -17.34
N ALA A 108 -1.65 -4.80 -18.17
CA ALA A 108 -1.07 -4.09 -19.30
C ALA A 108 -1.08 -5.06 -20.48
N LYS A 109 -1.52 -4.57 -21.64
CA LYS A 109 -1.70 -5.38 -22.85
C LYS A 109 -1.06 -4.68 -24.04
N ILE A 110 -0.46 -5.47 -24.91
CA ILE A 110 -0.09 -5.05 -26.26
C ILE A 110 -0.79 -5.95 -27.26
N THR A 111 -1.55 -5.34 -28.16
CA THR A 111 -2.28 -6.04 -29.22
C THR A 111 -1.78 -5.56 -30.57
N TYR A 112 -1.34 -6.47 -31.42
CA TYR A 112 -0.86 -6.20 -32.76
C TYR A 112 -1.92 -6.61 -33.79
N PHE A 113 -2.27 -5.70 -34.70
CA PHE A 113 -3.33 -5.86 -35.71
C PHE A 113 -2.75 -6.17 -37.11
N GLY A 114 -1.84 -7.15 -37.19
CA GLY A 114 -1.33 -7.67 -38.47
C GLY A 114 -2.33 -8.63 -39.14
N ASP A 115 -1.82 -9.53 -39.99
CA ASP A 115 -2.64 -10.58 -40.66
C ASP A 115 -3.45 -11.41 -39.64
N THR A 116 -2.85 -11.65 -38.47
CA THR A 116 -3.52 -12.21 -37.30
C THR A 116 -3.38 -11.27 -36.12
N VAL A 117 -4.44 -11.19 -35.32
CA VAL A 117 -4.41 -10.44 -34.06
C VAL A 117 -3.58 -11.23 -33.06
N GLU A 118 -2.44 -10.68 -32.68
CA GLU A 118 -1.59 -11.23 -31.62
C GLU A 118 -1.70 -10.33 -30.40
N GLN A 119 -1.94 -10.93 -29.24
CA GLN A 119 -2.07 -10.19 -27.99
C GLN A 119 -1.13 -10.74 -26.93
N ARG A 120 -0.56 -9.83 -26.15
CA ARG A 120 0.34 -10.13 -25.04
C ARG A 120 -0.11 -9.34 -23.82
N MET A 121 -0.16 -10.01 -22.68
CA MET A 121 -0.61 -9.43 -21.41
C MET A 121 0.37 -9.80 -20.31
N ASN A 122 0.53 -8.91 -19.33
CA ASN A 122 1.32 -9.21 -18.15
C ASN A 122 0.67 -10.33 -17.33
N GLY A 123 1.49 -11.07 -16.59
CA GLY A 123 0.99 -12.02 -15.58
C GLY A 123 0.51 -11.29 -14.32
N VAL A 124 0.58 -11.98 -13.18
CA VAL A 124 0.12 -11.47 -11.87
C VAL A 124 0.92 -10.26 -11.36
N CYS A 125 2.05 -9.90 -11.99
CA CYS A 125 2.89 -8.80 -11.56
C CYS A 125 2.33 -7.45 -12.03
N ALA A 126 2.03 -6.56 -11.09
CA ALA A 126 1.59 -5.19 -11.35
C ALA A 126 2.70 -4.25 -11.85
N GLY A 127 3.93 -4.73 -12.06
CA GLY A 127 4.99 -3.92 -12.66
C GLY A 127 4.58 -3.46 -14.06
N GLY A 128 4.58 -2.15 -14.30
CA GLY A 128 4.16 -1.58 -15.57
C GLY A 128 2.66 -1.29 -15.70
N THR A 129 1.92 -1.17 -14.60
CA THR A 129 0.46 -0.91 -14.61
C THR A 129 0.07 0.29 -13.73
N GLY A 130 -1.21 0.66 -13.72
CA GLY A 130 -1.72 1.74 -12.87
C GLY A 130 -1.48 1.53 -11.37
N ALA A 131 -1.56 0.31 -10.86
CA ALA A 131 -1.33 0.01 -9.45
C ALA A 131 0.11 0.29 -9.03
N PHE A 132 1.10 0.05 -9.91
CA PHE A 132 2.48 0.44 -9.63
C PHE A 132 2.60 1.96 -9.44
N ILE A 133 1.94 2.74 -10.30
CA ILE A 133 1.91 4.20 -10.21
C ILE A 133 1.26 4.64 -8.90
N ASP A 134 0.11 4.06 -8.54
CA ASP A 134 -0.59 4.36 -7.28
C ASP A 134 0.34 4.09 -6.08
N HIS A 135 1.06 2.96 -6.06
CA HIS A 135 2.00 2.63 -4.98
C HIS A 135 3.17 3.60 -4.88
N MET A 136 3.76 4.01 -6.00
CA MET A 136 4.88 4.95 -6.00
C MET A 136 4.42 6.38 -5.66
N ALA A 137 3.22 6.77 -6.07
CA ALA A 137 2.63 8.06 -5.70
C ALA A 137 2.46 8.21 -4.19
N VAL A 138 2.02 7.14 -3.50
CA VAL A 138 1.92 7.13 -2.04
C VAL A 138 3.27 7.37 -1.36
N LEU A 139 4.36 6.79 -1.87
CA LEU A 139 5.71 7.03 -1.32
C LEU A 139 6.14 8.49 -1.41
N LEU A 140 5.73 9.18 -2.49
CA LEU A 140 5.97 10.61 -2.68
C LEU A 140 4.94 11.50 -1.98
N SER A 141 4.05 10.91 -1.17
CA SER A 141 2.96 11.60 -0.47
C SER A 141 1.99 12.33 -1.41
N THR A 142 1.65 11.69 -2.53
CA THR A 142 0.75 12.24 -3.55
C THR A 142 -0.15 11.15 -4.15
N GLY A 143 -1.05 11.53 -5.05
CA GLY A 143 -1.83 10.60 -5.88
C GLY A 143 -1.25 10.48 -7.29
N ALA A 144 -1.78 9.58 -8.12
CA ALA A 144 -1.31 9.40 -9.50
C ALA A 144 -1.32 10.71 -10.32
N ALA A 145 -2.33 11.56 -10.12
CA ALA A 145 -2.42 12.88 -10.76
C ALA A 145 -1.29 13.82 -10.31
N GLY A 146 -1.02 13.88 -9.00
CA GLY A 146 0.06 14.72 -8.49
C GLY A 146 1.45 14.19 -8.85
N LEU A 147 1.63 12.86 -8.96
CA LEU A 147 2.85 12.26 -9.52
C LEU A 147 3.05 12.69 -10.98
N ASN A 148 1.97 12.71 -11.78
CA ASN A 148 2.02 13.22 -13.15
C ASN A 148 2.37 14.72 -13.20
N ASP A 149 1.84 15.52 -12.28
CA ASP A 149 2.14 16.96 -12.24
C ASP A 149 3.59 17.24 -11.84
N LEU A 150 4.14 16.52 -10.84
CA LEU A 150 5.55 16.58 -10.47
C LEU A 150 6.46 16.24 -11.66
N ALA A 151 6.10 15.20 -12.42
CA ALA A 151 6.88 14.73 -13.55
C ALA A 151 6.98 15.75 -14.71
N LYS A 152 6.19 16.85 -14.73
CA LYS A 152 6.25 17.88 -15.78
C LYS A 152 7.53 18.73 -15.71
N GLN A 153 8.13 18.85 -14.54
CA GLN A 153 9.25 19.76 -14.27
C GLN A 153 10.58 19.02 -14.05
N TYR A 154 10.64 17.74 -14.38
CA TYR A 154 11.86 16.93 -14.24
C TYR A 154 13.00 17.46 -15.10
N GLN A 155 14.22 17.25 -14.61
CA GLN A 155 15.48 17.54 -15.30
C GLN A 155 16.21 16.25 -15.66
N THR A 156 16.15 15.24 -14.78
CA THR A 156 16.91 14.00 -14.90
C THR A 156 16.00 12.79 -14.68
N ILE A 157 16.23 11.74 -15.49
CA ILE A 157 15.60 10.43 -15.30
C ILE A 157 16.62 9.49 -14.70
N TYR A 158 16.31 8.98 -13.52
CA TYR A 158 17.10 8.00 -12.79
C TYR A 158 16.64 6.57 -13.11
N PRO A 159 17.56 5.60 -13.13
CA PRO A 159 17.20 4.21 -13.30
C PRO A 159 16.47 3.71 -12.05
N ILE A 160 15.25 3.20 -12.23
CA ILE A 160 14.45 2.55 -11.19
C ILE A 160 14.10 1.14 -11.68
N ALA A 161 14.20 0.15 -10.79
CA ALA A 161 13.81 -1.22 -11.06
C ALA A 161 12.35 -1.29 -11.53
N SER A 162 12.14 -1.71 -12.77
CA SER A 162 10.84 -1.66 -13.44
C SER A 162 9.98 -2.92 -13.21
N ARG A 163 10.61 -4.04 -12.85
CA ARG A 163 9.98 -5.36 -12.78
C ARG A 163 9.16 -5.59 -11.51
N CYS A 164 9.53 -4.96 -10.41
CA CYS A 164 8.96 -5.25 -9.10
C CYS A 164 8.76 -3.96 -8.32
N GLY A 165 7.52 -3.68 -7.88
CA GLY A 165 7.22 -2.53 -7.03
C GLY A 165 8.02 -2.50 -5.73
N VAL A 166 8.47 -3.66 -5.25
CA VAL A 166 9.30 -3.79 -4.05
C VAL A 166 10.70 -3.20 -4.28
N PHE A 167 11.37 -3.57 -5.38
CA PHE A 167 12.68 -3.01 -5.71
C PHE A 167 12.57 -1.56 -6.16
N ALA A 168 11.54 -1.23 -6.94
CA ALA A 168 11.26 0.16 -7.33
C ALA A 168 11.14 1.08 -6.12
N LYS A 169 10.45 0.62 -5.07
CA LYS A 169 10.32 1.34 -3.80
C LYS A 169 11.68 1.56 -3.14
N THR A 170 12.51 0.52 -3.03
CA THR A 170 13.86 0.66 -2.46
C THR A 170 14.69 1.67 -3.23
N ASP A 171 14.67 1.64 -4.56
CA ASP A 171 15.38 2.59 -5.41
C ASP A 171 14.85 4.02 -5.19
N VAL A 172 13.52 4.20 -5.16
CA VAL A 172 12.87 5.50 -4.88
C VAL A 172 13.27 6.04 -3.50
N GLN A 173 13.27 5.20 -2.47
CA GLN A 173 13.65 5.61 -1.11
C GLN A 173 15.12 6.00 -1.02
N ALA A 174 16.01 5.26 -1.69
CA ALA A 174 17.43 5.61 -1.75
C ALA A 174 17.62 7.00 -2.37
N LEU A 175 16.98 7.26 -3.52
CA LEU A 175 17.01 8.57 -4.17
C LEU A 175 16.48 9.69 -3.27
N MET A 176 15.40 9.45 -2.53
CA MET A 176 14.87 10.42 -1.56
C MET A 176 15.85 10.71 -0.42
N ASN A 177 16.49 9.68 0.13
CA ASN A 177 17.46 9.82 1.22
C ASN A 177 18.76 10.51 0.76
N GLU A 178 19.10 10.41 -0.53
CA GLU A 178 20.19 11.14 -1.17
C GLU A 178 19.83 12.61 -1.49
N GLY A 179 18.57 13.01 -1.29
CA GLY A 179 18.10 14.38 -1.52
C GLY A 179 17.73 14.68 -2.97
N VAL A 180 17.42 13.67 -3.79
CA VAL A 180 16.95 13.86 -5.17
C VAL A 180 15.56 14.52 -5.18
N CYS A 181 15.35 15.45 -6.12
CA CYS A 181 14.10 16.18 -6.29
C CYS A 181 12.92 15.24 -6.64
N LYS A 182 11.73 15.52 -6.08
CA LYS A 182 10.54 14.68 -6.27
C LYS A 182 10.07 14.65 -7.72
N GLU A 183 10.32 15.71 -8.47
CA GLU A 183 10.02 15.86 -9.90
C GLU A 183 10.78 14.84 -10.74
N ASP A 184 12.07 14.67 -10.47
CA ASP A 184 12.94 13.69 -11.14
C ASP A 184 12.53 12.26 -10.79
N ILE A 185 12.23 12.00 -9.51
CA ILE A 185 11.75 10.69 -9.07
C ILE A 185 10.42 10.35 -9.72
N ALA A 186 9.48 11.30 -9.81
CA ALA A 186 8.18 11.11 -10.44
C ALA A 186 8.31 10.74 -11.93
N ALA A 187 9.15 11.46 -12.69
CA ALA A 187 9.41 11.13 -14.08
C ALA A 187 10.10 9.76 -14.24
N SER A 188 11.00 9.41 -13.31
CA SER A 188 11.71 8.13 -13.29
C SER A 188 10.76 6.95 -13.02
N VAL A 189 9.78 7.13 -12.14
CA VAL A 189 8.72 6.14 -11.87
C VAL A 189 7.88 5.89 -13.13
N LEU A 190 7.46 6.95 -13.83
CA LEU A 190 6.71 6.81 -15.09
C LEU A 190 7.57 6.13 -16.16
N GLN A 191 8.86 6.46 -16.26
CA GLN A 191 9.78 5.78 -17.18
C GLN A 191 9.92 4.29 -16.84
N ALA A 192 9.97 3.93 -15.56
CA ALA A 192 10.03 2.53 -15.13
C ALA A 192 8.79 1.76 -15.59
N VAL A 193 7.60 2.37 -15.54
CA VAL A 193 6.37 1.77 -16.11
C VAL A 193 6.53 1.50 -17.60
N VAL A 194 6.96 2.50 -18.38
CA VAL A 194 7.18 2.36 -19.83
C VAL A 194 8.18 1.25 -20.15
N ASN A 195 9.33 1.26 -19.48
CA ASN A 195 10.37 0.25 -19.66
C ASN A 195 9.85 -1.15 -19.36
N GLN A 196 9.04 -1.30 -18.31
CA GLN A 196 8.45 -2.59 -17.96
C GLN A 196 7.42 -3.04 -18.98
N THR A 197 6.51 -2.18 -19.41
CA THR A 197 5.47 -2.53 -20.38
C THR A 197 6.09 -2.93 -21.70
N ILE A 198 7.03 -2.13 -22.24
CA ILE A 198 7.71 -2.45 -23.51
C ILE A 198 8.60 -3.69 -23.33
N GLY A 199 9.48 -3.71 -22.33
CA GLY A 199 10.44 -4.78 -22.14
C GLY A 199 9.81 -6.15 -21.88
N SER A 200 8.71 -6.20 -21.12
CA SER A 200 8.06 -7.47 -20.76
C SER A 200 7.05 -7.97 -21.78
N LEU A 201 6.31 -7.07 -22.44
CA LEU A 201 5.23 -7.45 -23.36
C LEU A 201 5.68 -7.44 -24.82
N ALA A 202 6.54 -6.49 -25.23
CA ALA A 202 6.98 -6.44 -26.61
C ALA A 202 7.92 -7.61 -26.97
N GLN A 203 8.67 -8.18 -26.00
CA GLN A 203 9.54 -9.36 -26.17
C GLN A 203 10.31 -9.40 -27.52
N GLY A 204 10.85 -8.25 -27.95
CA GLY A 204 11.59 -8.11 -29.21
C GLY A 204 10.74 -7.88 -30.48
N ARG A 205 9.40 -7.99 -30.42
CA ARG A 205 8.50 -7.55 -31.50
C ARG A 205 8.44 -6.02 -31.49
N PRO A 206 8.75 -5.34 -32.60
CA PRO A 206 8.76 -3.89 -32.65
C PRO A 206 7.33 -3.33 -32.61
N ILE A 207 7.14 -2.26 -31.84
CA ILE A 207 5.90 -1.46 -31.81
C ILE A 207 6.10 -0.32 -32.80
N ARG A 208 5.38 -0.35 -33.94
CA ARG A 208 5.54 0.59 -35.06
C ARG A 208 4.18 0.88 -35.71
N GLY A 209 4.15 1.90 -36.57
CA GLY A 209 2.95 2.29 -37.31
C GLY A 209 2.05 3.16 -36.45
N LYS A 210 0.74 3.09 -36.68
CA LYS A 210 -0.25 3.80 -35.88
C LYS A 210 -0.48 3.07 -34.55
N VAL A 211 0.00 3.69 -33.47
CA VAL A 211 -0.04 3.13 -32.10
C VAL A 211 -1.14 3.80 -31.29
N ALA A 212 -2.12 3.02 -30.84
CA ALA A 212 -3.17 3.49 -29.94
C ALA A 212 -2.77 3.34 -28.47
N LEU A 213 -2.92 4.42 -27.70
CA LEU A 213 -2.68 4.46 -26.26
C LEU A 213 -4.04 4.45 -25.53
N LEU A 214 -4.40 3.29 -24.98
CA LEU A 214 -5.72 3.01 -24.40
C LEU A 214 -5.68 2.79 -22.88
N GLY A 215 -6.82 3.01 -22.22
CA GLY A 215 -7.00 2.73 -20.80
C GLY A 215 -6.76 3.93 -19.88
N GLY A 216 -7.12 3.75 -18.60
CA GLY A 216 -7.20 4.84 -17.62
C GLY A 216 -5.87 5.61 -17.42
N PRO A 217 -4.79 4.95 -16.98
CA PRO A 217 -3.48 5.57 -16.79
C PRO A 217 -2.99 6.34 -18.02
N LEU A 218 -3.11 5.76 -19.22
CA LEU A 218 -2.69 6.44 -20.45
C LEU A 218 -3.61 7.62 -20.80
N TYR A 219 -4.89 7.59 -20.46
CA TYR A 219 -5.75 8.76 -20.67
C TYR A 219 -5.45 9.89 -19.68
N PHE A 220 -5.40 9.59 -18.38
CA PHE A 220 -5.32 10.60 -17.32
C PHE A 220 -3.91 11.14 -17.06
N LEU A 221 -2.85 10.40 -17.40
CA LEU A 221 -1.46 10.77 -17.10
C LEU A 221 -0.75 11.22 -18.38
N SER A 222 -0.70 12.53 -18.61
CA SER A 222 -0.05 13.14 -19.78
C SER A 222 1.44 12.78 -19.89
N GLU A 223 2.16 12.80 -18.78
CA GLU A 223 3.59 12.54 -18.76
C GLU A 223 3.89 11.07 -18.99
N LEU A 224 3.01 10.15 -18.56
CA LEU A 224 3.13 8.73 -18.88
C LEU A 224 3.01 8.51 -20.40
N ARG A 225 2.01 9.13 -21.05
CA ARG A 225 1.88 9.09 -22.51
C ARG A 225 3.12 9.64 -23.20
N ARG A 226 3.59 10.80 -22.74
CA ARG A 226 4.79 11.44 -23.28
C ARG A 226 6.01 10.51 -23.21
N ARG A 227 6.20 9.81 -22.09
CA ARG A 227 7.29 8.82 -21.94
C ARG A 227 7.15 7.64 -22.90
N PHE A 228 5.95 7.13 -23.15
CA PHE A 228 5.73 6.11 -24.19
C PHE A 228 6.10 6.63 -25.59
N ILE A 229 5.65 7.84 -25.94
CA ILE A 229 5.91 8.47 -27.25
C ILE A 229 7.42 8.64 -27.46
N GLU A 230 8.12 9.21 -26.47
CA GLU A 230 9.57 9.45 -26.54
C GLU A 230 10.37 8.13 -26.57
N THR A 231 10.01 7.15 -25.75
CA THR A 231 10.72 5.86 -25.69
C THR A 231 10.55 5.04 -26.97
N LEU A 232 9.37 5.14 -27.61
CA LEU A 232 9.09 4.46 -28.87
C LEU A 232 9.52 5.26 -30.11
N GLY A 233 9.86 6.54 -29.95
CA GLY A 233 10.22 7.43 -31.05
C GLY A 233 9.06 7.72 -32.01
N LEU A 234 7.81 7.71 -31.51
CA LEU A 234 6.61 7.88 -32.33
C LEU A 234 6.46 9.34 -32.79
N GLN A 235 6.06 9.51 -34.05
CA GLN A 235 5.69 10.81 -34.61
C GLN A 235 4.25 11.19 -34.22
N ALA A 236 3.92 12.48 -34.31
CA ALA A 236 2.60 12.99 -33.90
C ALA A 236 1.44 12.33 -34.66
N ASP A 237 1.62 11.99 -35.93
CA ASP A 237 0.60 11.32 -36.74
C ASP A 237 0.52 9.81 -36.46
N GLU A 238 1.55 9.21 -35.84
CA GLU A 238 1.58 7.79 -35.44
C GLU A 238 0.86 7.52 -34.12
N VAL A 239 0.58 8.55 -33.32
CA VAL A 239 -0.06 8.39 -32.00
C VAL A 239 -1.58 8.51 -32.11
N ILE A 240 -2.30 7.48 -31.66
CA ILE A 240 -3.76 7.48 -31.55
C ILE A 240 -4.16 7.55 -30.07
N SER A 241 -4.80 8.65 -29.67
CA SER A 241 -5.27 8.85 -28.28
C SER A 241 -6.72 9.39 -28.30
N PRO A 242 -7.71 8.52 -28.50
CA PRO A 242 -9.12 8.92 -28.60
C PRO A 242 -9.66 9.37 -27.25
N GLU A 243 -10.60 10.33 -27.23
CA GLU A 243 -11.23 10.80 -25.99
C GLU A 243 -11.94 9.68 -25.23
N SER A 244 -12.47 8.69 -25.95
CA SER A 244 -13.09 7.50 -25.37
C SER A 244 -12.11 6.43 -24.89
N SER A 245 -10.80 6.70 -24.89
CA SER A 245 -9.70 5.77 -24.52
C SER A 245 -9.96 4.95 -23.24
N PRO A 246 -10.48 5.51 -22.13
CA PRO A 246 -10.79 4.72 -20.93
C PRO A 246 -11.87 3.66 -21.15
N TYR A 247 -12.76 3.85 -22.13
CA TYR A 247 -14.01 3.12 -22.31
C TYR A 247 -13.96 2.04 -23.39
N PHE A 248 -12.84 1.87 -24.12
CA PHE A 248 -12.75 0.97 -25.28
C PHE A 248 -13.21 -0.47 -24.98
N VAL A 249 -12.84 -1.01 -23.83
CA VAL A 249 -13.25 -2.36 -23.40
C VAL A 249 -14.77 -2.43 -23.18
N ALA A 250 -15.36 -1.44 -22.51
CA ALA A 250 -16.82 -1.37 -22.30
C ALA A 250 -17.58 -1.14 -23.62
N ILE A 251 -17.09 -0.25 -24.49
CA ILE A 251 -17.63 -0.04 -25.84
C ILE A 251 -17.61 -1.37 -26.62
N GLY A 252 -16.49 -2.08 -26.56
CA GLY A 252 -16.31 -3.38 -27.17
C GLY A 252 -17.32 -4.43 -26.71
N ALA A 253 -17.62 -4.44 -25.40
CA ALA A 253 -18.64 -5.30 -24.83
C ALA A 253 -20.04 -4.91 -25.34
N ALA A 254 -20.37 -3.62 -25.37
CA ALA A 254 -21.64 -3.13 -25.93
C ALA A 254 -21.79 -3.53 -27.42
N LEU A 255 -20.75 -3.34 -28.23
CA LEU A 255 -20.74 -3.70 -29.66
C LEU A 255 -20.84 -5.21 -29.90
N SER A 256 -20.33 -6.01 -28.96
CA SER A 256 -20.38 -7.47 -29.02
C SER A 256 -21.74 -8.04 -28.60
N SER A 257 -22.62 -7.21 -28.04
CA SER A 257 -23.93 -7.66 -27.56
C SER A 257 -24.82 -8.12 -28.71
N ARG A 258 -25.16 -9.41 -28.72
CA ARG A 258 -26.09 -10.05 -29.67
C ARG A 258 -27.32 -10.63 -28.97
N GLU A 259 -27.48 -10.35 -27.69
CA GLU A 259 -28.56 -10.92 -26.87
C GLU A 259 -29.90 -10.24 -27.09
N LYS A 260 -30.97 -10.99 -26.81
CA LYS A 260 -32.33 -10.47 -26.83
C LYS A 260 -32.43 -9.29 -25.86
N PRO A 261 -32.98 -8.15 -26.29
CA PRO A 261 -33.13 -7.00 -25.42
C PRO A 261 -34.03 -7.33 -24.22
N ILE A 262 -33.59 -6.95 -23.02
CA ILE A 262 -34.38 -6.97 -21.79
C ILE A 262 -34.90 -5.56 -21.49
N LEU A 263 -36.00 -5.46 -20.77
CA LEU A 263 -36.46 -4.17 -20.26
C LEU A 263 -35.52 -3.67 -19.17
N SER A 264 -35.30 -2.36 -19.13
CA SER A 264 -34.43 -1.74 -18.12
C SER A 264 -34.83 -2.09 -16.68
N GLU A 265 -36.12 -2.32 -16.40
CA GLU A 265 -36.58 -2.72 -15.07
C GLU A 265 -36.13 -4.14 -14.67
N CYS A 266 -36.00 -5.08 -15.62
CA CYS A 266 -35.55 -6.44 -15.32
C CYS A 266 -34.10 -6.47 -14.83
N LEU A 267 -33.26 -5.52 -15.24
CA LEU A 267 -31.87 -5.41 -14.73
C LEU A 267 -31.84 -5.12 -13.22
N TYR A 268 -32.84 -4.40 -12.71
CA TYR A 268 -32.97 -4.05 -11.29
C TYR A 268 -33.36 -5.23 -10.41
N GLU A 269 -34.21 -6.12 -10.92
CA GLU A 269 -34.68 -7.30 -10.20
C GLU A 269 -33.55 -8.28 -9.87
N HIS A 270 -32.42 -8.19 -10.59
CA HIS A 270 -31.23 -9.04 -10.40
C HIS A 270 -30.19 -8.44 -9.43
N ILE A 271 -30.33 -7.16 -9.04
CA ILE A 271 -29.44 -6.51 -8.05
C ILE A 271 -29.39 -7.26 -6.70
N PRO A 272 -30.51 -7.79 -6.15
CA PRO A 272 -30.50 -8.60 -4.93
C PRO A 272 -29.62 -9.87 -5.04
N GLY A 273 -29.52 -10.49 -6.21
CA GLY A 273 -28.67 -11.67 -6.44
C GLY A 273 -27.17 -11.38 -6.27
N ILE A 274 -26.76 -10.13 -6.52
CA ILE A 274 -25.36 -9.67 -6.32
C ILE A 274 -24.99 -9.67 -4.82
N CYS A 275 -25.96 -9.46 -3.92
CA CYS A 275 -25.72 -9.43 -2.47
C CYS A 275 -25.52 -10.83 -1.85
N VAL A 276 -26.03 -11.89 -2.50
CA VAL A 276 -26.00 -13.28 -1.99
C VAL A 276 -24.62 -13.95 -2.13
N LEU A 277 -23.71 -13.37 -2.93
CA LEU A 277 -22.30 -13.79 -3.05
C LEU A 277 -21.55 -13.83 -1.70
N ARG A 278 -22.04 -13.14 -0.66
CA ARG A 278 -21.46 -13.17 0.70
C ARG A 278 -21.52 -14.55 1.39
N GLY A 279 -22.27 -15.52 0.86
CA GLY A 279 -22.57 -16.76 1.58
C GLY A 279 -21.97 -18.06 1.04
N THR A 280 -21.36 -18.07 -0.14
CA THR A 280 -20.95 -19.33 -0.80
C THR A 280 -19.58 -19.25 -1.45
N ALA A 281 -18.53 -19.11 -0.64
CA ALA A 281 -17.15 -19.34 -1.06
C ALA A 281 -16.58 -20.60 -0.36
N ALA A 282 -16.47 -21.66 -1.17
CA ALA A 282 -15.57 -22.83 -1.17
C ALA A 282 -15.06 -23.48 0.14
N ASP A 283 -15.18 -24.81 0.17
CA ASP A 283 -14.54 -25.79 1.07
C ASP A 283 -12.99 -25.69 1.11
N GLY A 284 -12.45 -24.72 1.83
CA GLY A 284 -11.06 -24.70 2.30
C GLY A 284 -10.98 -24.97 3.82
N GLU A 285 -9.85 -25.48 4.30
CA GLU A 285 -9.55 -25.58 5.74
C GLU A 285 -9.74 -24.21 6.40
N ARG A 286 -10.81 -24.05 7.18
CA ARG A 286 -11.16 -22.78 7.80
C ARG A 286 -10.11 -22.40 8.84
N THR A 287 -9.44 -21.28 8.62
CA THR A 287 -8.49 -20.71 9.59
C THR A 287 -9.25 -20.27 10.84
N LEU A 288 -8.69 -20.53 12.04
CA LEU A 288 -9.31 -20.15 13.30
C LEU A 288 -9.31 -18.62 13.47
N PRO A 289 -10.31 -18.04 14.16
CA PRO A 289 -10.33 -16.61 14.46
C PRO A 289 -9.17 -16.22 15.37
N LEU A 290 -8.72 -14.97 15.29
CA LEU A 290 -7.61 -14.44 16.12
C LEU A 290 -7.97 -14.42 17.61
N PHE A 291 -9.23 -14.13 17.92
CA PHE A 291 -9.80 -14.11 19.26
C PHE A 291 -11.05 -14.97 19.30
N ALA A 292 -11.26 -15.67 20.41
CA ALA A 292 -12.46 -16.51 20.57
C ALA A 292 -13.71 -15.65 20.78
N ASP A 293 -13.59 -14.59 21.57
CA ASP A 293 -14.68 -13.69 21.95
C ASP A 293 -14.12 -12.34 22.46
N GLN A 294 -15.03 -11.43 22.82
CA GLN A 294 -14.70 -10.10 23.36
C GLN A 294 -13.99 -10.14 24.72
N GLU A 295 -14.19 -11.20 25.52
CA GLU A 295 -13.51 -11.33 26.81
C GLU A 295 -12.04 -11.75 26.61
N ASP A 296 -11.75 -12.57 25.59
CA ASP A 296 -10.39 -12.89 25.16
C ASP A 296 -9.63 -11.61 24.73
N VAL A 297 -10.27 -10.71 23.98
CA VAL A 297 -9.70 -9.41 23.60
C VAL A 297 -9.36 -8.56 24.83
N LYS A 298 -10.30 -8.43 25.79
CA LYS A 298 -10.07 -7.64 27.01
C LYS A 298 -8.93 -8.20 27.85
N ARG A 299 -8.87 -9.52 28.04
CA ARG A 299 -7.79 -10.19 28.79
C ARG A 299 -6.44 -9.94 28.14
N PHE A 300 -6.38 -10.08 26.82
CA PHE A 300 -5.18 -9.82 26.03
C PHE A 300 -4.69 -8.37 26.18
N GLN A 301 -5.59 -7.39 26.05
CA GLN A 301 -5.27 -5.97 26.19
C GLN A 301 -4.81 -5.62 27.61
N ALA A 302 -5.50 -6.13 28.64
CA ALA A 302 -5.16 -5.89 30.04
C ALA A 302 -3.77 -6.44 30.40
N ARG A 303 -3.40 -7.62 29.87
CA ARG A 303 -2.06 -8.20 30.07
C ARG A 303 -0.98 -7.31 29.48
N HIS A 304 -1.10 -6.91 28.21
CA HIS A 304 -0.06 -6.07 27.60
C HIS A 304 -0.02 -4.64 28.16
N ALA A 305 -1.10 -4.15 28.76
CA ALA A 305 -1.09 -2.85 29.46
C ALA A 305 -0.18 -2.83 30.70
N GLN A 306 0.22 -3.99 31.23
CA GLN A 306 1.14 -4.09 32.38
C GLN A 306 2.57 -3.65 32.04
N HIS A 307 2.95 -3.64 30.77
CA HIS A 307 4.29 -3.26 30.31
C HIS A 307 4.36 -1.78 29.90
N ALA A 308 3.66 -0.91 30.65
CA ALA A 308 3.66 0.52 30.39
C ALA A 308 4.94 1.20 30.92
N VAL A 309 5.49 2.12 30.14
CA VAL A 309 6.58 2.98 30.62
C VAL A 309 6.07 3.89 31.74
N PRO A 310 6.84 4.11 32.83
CA PRO A 310 6.55 5.18 33.77
C PRO A 310 6.50 6.53 33.05
N LYS A 311 5.44 7.31 33.26
CA LYS A 311 5.26 8.64 32.65
C LYS A 311 5.20 9.70 33.74
N GLN A 312 5.70 10.88 33.44
CA GLN A 312 5.56 12.07 34.27
C GLN A 312 5.19 13.27 33.41
N GLU A 313 4.30 14.11 33.91
CA GLU A 313 3.84 15.29 33.17
C GLU A 313 4.98 16.31 33.03
N LEU A 314 5.36 16.63 31.80
CA LEU A 314 6.45 17.57 31.50
C LEU A 314 6.24 18.93 32.17
N SER A 315 5.01 19.45 32.19
CA SER A 315 4.66 20.77 32.74
C SER A 315 5.04 20.95 34.22
N SER A 316 5.04 19.86 34.98
CA SER A 316 5.33 19.81 36.42
C SER A 316 6.77 19.42 36.74
N TYR A 317 7.56 19.05 35.73
CA TYR A 317 8.92 18.57 35.90
C TYR A 317 9.92 19.74 36.00
N THR A 318 10.99 19.54 36.77
CA THR A 318 12.12 20.47 36.89
C THR A 318 13.38 19.64 37.10
N GLY A 319 14.45 19.94 36.37
CA GLY A 319 15.70 19.19 36.45
C GLY A 319 16.29 18.81 35.08
N LYS A 320 17.24 17.87 35.11
CA LYS A 320 17.90 17.35 33.91
C LYS A 320 17.01 16.36 33.17
N ALA A 321 16.82 16.58 31.89
CA ALA A 321 16.16 15.66 30.96
C ALA A 321 17.12 15.20 29.87
N TYR A 322 16.83 14.05 29.27
CA TYR A 322 17.66 13.42 28.25
C TYR A 322 16.83 13.10 27.02
N LEU A 323 17.33 13.47 25.84
CA LEU A 323 16.59 13.38 24.59
C LEU A 323 17.15 12.24 23.73
N GLY A 324 16.26 11.40 23.21
CA GLY A 324 16.56 10.49 22.13
C GLY A 324 15.81 10.87 20.87
N ILE A 325 16.51 10.81 19.74
CA ILE A 325 15.99 11.09 18.40
C ILE A 325 16.14 9.82 17.56
N ASP A 326 15.06 9.31 17.00
CA ASP A 326 15.10 8.25 15.99
C ASP A 326 14.61 8.82 14.65
N ALA A 327 15.58 9.06 13.77
CA ALA A 327 15.36 9.53 12.41
C ALA A 327 15.34 8.31 11.46
N GLY A 328 14.23 7.59 11.47
CA GLY A 328 14.04 6.40 10.64
C GLY A 328 13.83 6.74 9.16
N SER A 329 13.83 5.68 8.33
CA SER A 329 13.60 5.75 6.88
C SER A 329 12.30 6.45 6.49
N THR A 330 11.28 6.35 7.35
CA THR A 330 9.90 6.79 7.06
C THR A 330 9.26 7.62 8.15
N THR A 331 9.84 7.60 9.35
CA THR A 331 9.22 8.16 10.55
C THR A 331 10.27 8.82 11.41
N THR A 332 9.87 9.94 12.00
CA THR A 332 10.65 10.70 12.97
C THR A 332 10.05 10.49 14.34
N LYS A 333 10.88 10.14 15.33
CA LYS A 333 10.45 9.95 16.71
C LYS A 333 11.38 10.69 17.67
N LEU A 334 10.77 11.25 18.72
CA LEU A 334 11.49 11.83 19.86
C LEU A 334 11.02 11.14 21.14
N ALA A 335 11.93 10.98 22.09
CA ALA A 335 11.61 10.60 23.45
C ALA A 335 12.45 11.46 24.42
N LEU A 336 11.78 12.24 25.27
CA LEU A 336 12.42 12.98 26.34
C LEU A 336 12.13 12.26 27.65
N ILE A 337 13.18 11.92 28.40
CA ILE A 337 13.06 11.22 29.70
C ILE A 337 13.69 12.04 30.83
N ASP A 338 13.22 11.79 32.05
CA ASP A 338 13.87 12.32 33.26
C ASP A 338 15.07 11.45 33.68
N ALA A 339 15.77 11.87 34.74
CA ALA A 339 16.90 11.11 35.30
C ALA A 339 16.50 9.71 35.87
N GLY A 340 15.22 9.49 36.14
CA GLY A 340 14.65 8.24 36.65
C GLY A 340 14.01 7.36 35.58
N ASP A 341 14.33 7.58 34.30
CA ASP A 341 13.80 6.85 33.13
C ASP A 341 12.31 7.04 32.87
N LYS A 342 11.66 8.03 33.47
CA LYS A 342 10.25 8.30 33.18
C LYS A 342 10.15 9.10 31.89
N LEU A 343 9.20 8.71 31.03
CA LEU A 343 8.90 9.45 29.82
C LEU A 343 8.17 10.77 30.16
N LEU A 344 8.77 11.88 29.73
CA LEU A 344 8.23 13.24 29.90
C LEU A 344 7.48 13.71 28.67
N TYR A 345 8.02 13.41 27.49
CA TYR A 345 7.47 13.82 26.20
C TYR A 345 7.86 12.83 25.11
N PHE A 346 7.01 12.68 24.11
CA PHE A 346 7.35 11.95 22.90
C PHE A 346 6.73 12.60 21.67
N TYR A 347 7.36 12.34 20.53
CA TYR A 347 6.84 12.67 19.21
C TYR A 347 6.89 11.40 18.34
N TYR A 348 5.89 11.19 17.50
CA TYR A 348 5.88 10.17 16.46
C TYR A 348 5.18 10.74 15.24
N GLY A 349 5.88 10.81 14.11
CA GLY A 349 5.31 11.33 12.86
C GLY A 349 5.96 10.73 11.63
N SER A 350 5.25 10.77 10.50
CA SER A 350 5.84 10.48 9.19
C SER A 350 6.85 11.56 8.82
N ASN A 351 8.03 11.14 8.35
CA ASN A 351 9.05 12.09 7.89
C ASN A 351 8.72 12.69 6.51
N ARG A 352 7.69 12.17 5.81
CA ARG A 352 7.22 12.65 4.48
C ARG A 352 8.33 12.74 3.40
N GLY A 353 9.39 11.96 3.57
CA GLY A 353 10.59 12.00 2.72
C GLY A 353 11.61 13.09 3.07
N ASN A 354 11.34 13.92 4.08
CA ASN A 354 12.21 15.02 4.53
C ASN A 354 12.60 14.81 6.00
N PRO A 355 13.52 13.86 6.32
CA PRO A 355 13.86 13.51 7.70
C PRO A 355 14.39 14.68 8.53
N LEU A 356 15.25 15.53 7.96
CA LEU A 356 15.80 16.70 8.67
C LEU A 356 14.73 17.71 9.05
N GLU A 357 13.88 18.09 8.10
CA GLU A 357 12.82 19.07 8.31
C GLU A 357 11.82 18.60 9.37
N THR A 358 11.44 17.32 9.33
CA THR A 358 10.50 16.77 10.33
C THR A 358 11.13 16.68 11.73
N VAL A 359 12.43 16.41 11.84
CA VAL A 359 13.12 16.47 13.15
C VAL A 359 13.15 17.91 13.68
N ILE A 360 13.41 18.89 12.82
CA ILE A 360 13.38 20.32 13.21
C ILE A 360 11.98 20.70 13.71
N GLU A 361 10.92 20.35 12.97
CA GLU A 361 9.54 20.58 13.38
C GLU A 361 9.24 19.95 14.76
N ALA A 362 9.60 18.68 14.95
CA ALA A 362 9.38 17.95 16.21
C ALA A 362 10.14 18.57 17.39
N LEU A 363 11.38 19.03 17.18
CA LEU A 363 12.16 19.74 18.19
C LEU A 363 11.56 21.10 18.52
N GLN A 364 11.09 21.84 17.52
CA GLN A 364 10.40 23.12 17.74
C GLN A 364 9.12 22.93 18.56
N GLU A 365 8.35 21.87 18.31
CA GLU A 365 7.19 21.52 19.13
C GLU A 365 7.58 21.21 20.58
N LEU A 366 8.62 20.41 20.78
CA LEU A 366 9.16 20.14 22.11
C LEU A 366 9.59 21.43 22.83
N TYR A 367 10.34 22.31 22.16
CA TYR A 367 10.83 23.54 22.77
C TYR A 367 9.71 24.51 23.17
N LYS A 368 8.58 24.52 22.45
CA LYS A 368 7.41 25.34 22.81
C LYS A 368 6.78 24.92 24.14
N VAL A 369 6.87 23.62 24.48
CA VAL A 369 6.26 23.05 25.70
C VAL A 369 7.26 22.76 26.80
N LEU A 370 8.56 23.01 26.56
CA LEU A 370 9.63 22.75 27.52
C LEU A 370 9.61 23.81 28.65
N PRO A 371 9.39 23.43 29.91
CA PRO A 371 9.38 24.37 31.01
C PRO A 371 10.77 24.98 31.24
N THR A 372 10.83 26.21 31.74
CA THR A 372 12.08 26.93 32.03
C THR A 372 12.99 26.22 33.04
N GLY A 373 12.41 25.43 33.94
CA GLY A 373 13.13 24.62 34.92
C GLY A 373 13.69 23.29 34.38
N VAL A 374 13.41 22.93 33.12
CA VAL A 374 13.86 21.69 32.51
C VAL A 374 15.04 21.97 31.58
N GLN A 375 16.13 21.24 31.78
CA GLN A 375 17.34 21.36 30.98
C GLN A 375 17.65 20.04 30.27
N ILE A 376 17.77 20.09 28.94
CA ILE A 376 18.27 18.93 28.18
C ILE A 376 19.77 18.80 28.43
N ALA A 377 20.15 17.80 29.22
CA ALA A 377 21.52 17.56 29.67
C ALA A 377 22.33 16.73 28.66
N GLY A 378 21.66 15.91 27.84
CA GLY A 378 22.28 15.15 26.77
C GLY A 378 21.27 14.70 25.73
N SER A 379 21.76 14.46 24.52
CA SER A 379 20.97 14.03 23.36
C SER A 379 21.70 12.95 22.56
N VAL A 380 20.97 11.94 22.11
CA VAL A 380 21.49 10.89 21.22
C VAL A 380 20.55 10.74 20.03
N VAL A 381 21.11 10.63 18.83
CA VAL A 381 20.36 10.34 17.61
C VAL A 381 20.68 8.94 17.09
N THR A 382 19.67 8.31 16.49
CA THR A 382 19.77 7.01 15.83
C THR A 382 18.90 6.95 14.56
N GLY A 383 18.88 5.80 13.89
CA GLY A 383 18.15 5.55 12.65
C GLY A 383 18.93 5.96 11.39
N TYR A 384 18.34 5.79 10.22
CA TYR A 384 18.98 6.06 8.92
C TYR A 384 19.48 7.51 8.78
N GLY A 385 18.77 8.46 9.38
CA GLY A 385 19.13 9.88 9.37
C GLY A 385 20.23 10.26 10.35
N GLU A 386 20.77 9.33 11.16
CA GLU A 386 21.69 9.60 12.27
C GLU A 386 22.76 10.64 11.93
N ARG A 387 23.57 10.37 10.89
CA ARG A 387 24.69 11.24 10.52
C ARG A 387 24.23 12.63 10.05
N LEU A 388 23.15 12.67 9.27
CA LEU A 388 22.60 13.92 8.75
C LEU A 388 22.09 14.80 9.89
N ILE A 389 21.29 14.22 10.79
CA ILE A 389 20.69 14.92 11.92
C ILE A 389 21.75 15.34 12.94
N GLN A 390 22.72 14.46 13.23
CA GLN A 390 23.80 14.77 14.16
C GLN A 390 24.61 15.98 13.68
N ALA A 391 24.99 15.99 12.39
CA ALA A 391 25.74 17.09 11.81
C ALA A 391 24.93 18.39 11.72
N ALA A 392 23.65 18.31 11.30
CA ALA A 392 22.81 19.48 11.09
C ALA A 392 22.37 20.16 12.39
N LEU A 393 22.10 19.38 13.45
CA LEU A 393 21.49 19.85 14.70
C LEU A 393 22.42 19.82 15.91
N GLN A 394 23.69 19.43 15.73
CA GLN A 394 24.70 19.33 16.79
C GLN A 394 24.28 18.41 17.94
N VAL A 395 23.61 17.29 17.62
CA VAL A 395 23.26 16.25 18.60
C VAL A 395 24.55 15.70 19.23
N ASP A 396 24.56 15.49 20.54
CA ASP A 396 25.80 15.19 21.29
C ASP A 396 26.49 13.89 20.82
N ALA A 397 25.70 12.87 20.49
CA ALA A 397 26.20 11.59 20.00
C ALA A 397 25.24 10.90 19.03
N GLY A 398 25.82 10.06 18.17
CA GLY A 398 25.10 9.11 17.33
C GLY A 398 25.18 7.70 17.92
N GLU A 399 24.20 6.86 17.64
CA GLU A 399 24.19 5.45 18.00
C GLU A 399 23.54 4.59 16.93
N VAL A 400 24.03 3.36 16.78
CA VAL A 400 23.42 2.37 15.90
C VAL A 400 22.03 2.00 16.42
N GLU A 401 21.04 2.06 15.53
CA GLU A 401 19.62 1.83 15.85
C GLU A 401 19.35 0.52 16.59
N THR A 402 20.00 -0.57 16.19
CA THR A 402 19.82 -1.87 16.84
C THR A 402 20.27 -1.86 18.30
N VAL A 403 21.30 -1.08 18.65
CA VAL A 403 21.77 -0.92 20.03
C VAL A 403 20.77 -0.11 20.84
N ALA A 404 20.24 0.99 20.31
CA ALA A 404 19.21 1.77 20.97
C ALA A 404 17.93 0.94 21.20
N HIS A 405 17.46 0.24 20.17
CA HIS A 405 16.30 -0.65 20.28
C HIS A 405 16.52 -1.80 21.28
N LEU A 406 17.69 -2.43 21.31
CA LEU A 406 18.01 -3.45 22.31
C LEU A 406 18.03 -2.87 23.73
N LYS A 407 18.60 -1.66 23.90
CA LYS A 407 18.65 -0.98 25.19
C LYS A 407 17.25 -0.78 25.76
N ALA A 408 16.32 -0.30 24.93
CA ALA A 408 14.93 -0.17 25.31
C ALA A 408 14.27 -1.54 25.59
N ALA A 409 14.45 -2.54 24.74
CA ALA A 409 13.87 -3.87 24.95
C ALA A 409 14.32 -4.51 26.28
N ASN A 410 15.60 -4.40 26.63
CA ASN A 410 16.16 -4.94 27.86
C ASN A 410 15.70 -4.16 29.12
N TYR A 411 15.29 -2.89 28.97
CA TYR A 411 14.66 -2.14 30.06
C TYR A 411 13.28 -2.73 30.43
N PHE A 412 12.45 -3.08 29.44
CA PHE A 412 11.12 -3.65 29.68
C PHE A 412 11.15 -5.15 30.02
N LEU A 413 12.11 -5.90 29.48
CA LEU A 413 12.26 -7.33 29.74
C LEU A 413 13.75 -7.69 29.92
N PRO A 414 14.29 -7.59 31.15
CA PRO A 414 15.68 -7.92 31.42
C PRO A 414 16.05 -9.35 31.00
N GLY A 415 17.14 -9.48 30.24
CA GLY A 415 17.60 -10.75 29.68
C GLY A 415 16.79 -11.19 28.46
N VAL A 416 16.26 -10.24 27.69
CA VAL A 416 15.59 -10.48 26.40
C VAL A 416 16.42 -11.41 25.52
N THR A 417 15.79 -12.41 24.90
CA THR A 417 16.45 -13.39 24.01
C THR A 417 16.23 -13.07 22.54
N PHE A 418 15.13 -12.38 22.23
CA PHE A 418 14.80 -12.00 20.87
C PHE A 418 13.99 -10.71 20.85
N VAL A 419 14.32 -9.85 19.90
CA VAL A 419 13.57 -8.62 19.65
C VAL A 419 13.17 -8.55 18.20
N LEU A 420 11.91 -8.20 17.96
CA LEU A 420 11.36 -7.97 16.64
C LEU A 420 10.77 -6.57 16.55
N ASP A 421 11.40 -5.74 15.73
CA ASP A 421 10.92 -4.43 15.34
C ASP A 421 10.27 -4.49 13.96
N ILE A 422 8.97 -4.23 13.87
CA ILE A 422 8.28 -4.09 12.58
C ILE A 422 7.84 -2.63 12.44
N GLY A 423 8.62 -1.87 11.66
CA GLY A 423 8.30 -0.52 11.25
C GLY A 423 7.26 -0.47 10.14
N GLY A 424 7.03 0.74 9.62
CA GLY A 424 6.18 0.94 8.45
C GLY A 424 6.78 0.26 7.22
N GLN A 425 8.04 0.50 6.89
CA GLN A 425 8.63 0.04 5.63
C GLN A 425 9.84 -0.88 5.80
N ASP A 426 10.38 -0.99 7.01
CA ASP A 426 11.47 -1.90 7.34
C ASP A 426 11.07 -2.81 8.50
N MET A 427 11.85 -3.88 8.67
CA MET A 427 11.75 -4.80 9.79
C MET A 427 13.15 -5.22 10.23
N LYS A 428 13.34 -5.29 11.54
CA LYS A 428 14.59 -5.65 12.19
C LYS A 428 14.33 -6.73 13.21
N SER A 429 15.11 -7.79 13.16
CA SER A 429 15.07 -8.80 14.20
C SER A 429 16.47 -9.07 14.70
N PHE A 430 16.62 -9.22 16.01
CA PHE A 430 17.91 -9.53 16.58
C PHE A 430 17.78 -10.56 17.69
N PHE A 431 18.66 -11.57 17.61
CA PHE A 431 18.84 -12.58 18.64
C PHE A 431 19.87 -12.07 19.64
N VAL A 432 19.59 -12.27 20.91
CA VAL A 432 20.35 -11.70 22.02
C VAL A 432 20.86 -12.84 22.89
N ARG A 433 22.15 -12.80 23.23
CA ARG A 433 22.78 -13.71 24.18
C ARG A 433 23.62 -12.89 25.14
N ASP A 434 23.51 -13.17 26.43
CA ASP A 434 24.29 -12.49 27.49
C ASP A 434 24.22 -10.95 27.41
N GLY A 435 23.06 -10.41 27.01
CA GLY A 435 22.83 -8.96 26.89
C GLY A 435 23.45 -8.30 25.66
N VAL A 436 24.07 -9.06 24.76
CA VAL A 436 24.64 -8.56 23.49
C VAL A 436 23.92 -9.15 22.27
N ILE A 437 23.95 -8.42 21.16
CA ILE A 437 23.38 -8.87 19.90
C ILE A 437 24.28 -9.97 19.31
N ASP A 438 23.72 -11.18 19.19
CA ASP A 438 24.40 -12.33 18.61
C ASP A 438 24.23 -12.37 17.07
N SER A 439 23.03 -12.07 16.58
CA SER A 439 22.76 -11.98 15.15
C SER A 439 21.63 -11.01 14.83
N ILE A 440 21.71 -10.38 13.66
CA ILE A 440 20.75 -9.39 13.16
C ILE A 440 20.25 -9.84 11.79
N MET A 441 18.94 -9.71 11.57
CA MET A 441 18.34 -9.73 10.24
C MET A 441 17.64 -8.41 10.01
N LEU A 442 17.98 -7.77 8.88
CA LEU A 442 17.36 -6.54 8.43
C LEU A 442 16.64 -6.81 7.11
N ASN A 443 15.43 -6.27 6.99
CA ASN A 443 14.70 -6.28 5.74
C ASN A 443 14.17 -4.88 5.45
N GLU A 444 14.77 -4.28 4.43
CA GLU A 444 14.46 -2.93 3.96
C GLU A 444 13.71 -2.96 2.62
N ALA A 445 13.75 -4.09 1.91
CA ALA A 445 13.12 -4.23 0.61
C ALA A 445 11.70 -4.79 0.74
N CYS A 446 11.52 -5.94 1.39
CA CYS A 446 10.27 -6.69 1.31
C CYS A 446 9.17 -6.06 2.17
N SER A 447 8.12 -5.54 1.54
CA SER A 447 6.95 -4.99 2.24
C SER A 447 5.98 -6.06 2.77
N ALA A 448 6.16 -7.34 2.44
CA ALA A 448 5.22 -8.41 2.81
C ALA A 448 5.14 -8.69 4.31
N GLY A 449 6.16 -8.28 5.07
CA GLY A 449 6.22 -8.40 6.53
C GLY A 449 6.20 -7.06 7.27
N CYS A 450 5.76 -5.97 6.64
CA CYS A 450 5.85 -4.62 7.22
C CYS A 450 4.49 -3.92 7.31
N GLY A 451 4.35 -2.95 8.23
CA GLY A 451 3.09 -2.24 8.48
C GLY A 451 2.57 -1.44 7.27
N SER A 452 3.44 -0.97 6.38
CA SER A 452 3.08 -0.22 5.18
C SER A 452 2.20 -1.02 4.23
N PHE A 453 2.28 -2.35 4.25
CA PHE A 453 1.38 -3.17 3.45
C PHE A 453 -0.07 -3.05 3.94
N ILE A 454 -0.28 -3.12 5.26
CA ILE A 454 -1.59 -2.94 5.88
C ILE A 454 -2.06 -1.49 5.71
N GLU A 455 -1.16 -0.52 5.87
CA GLU A 455 -1.48 0.90 5.70
C GLU A 455 -1.92 1.22 4.26
N THR A 456 -1.12 0.82 3.27
CA THR A 456 -1.43 1.03 1.86
C THR A 456 -2.75 0.35 1.48
N PHE A 457 -3.00 -0.84 2.03
CA PHE A 457 -4.23 -1.56 1.78
C PHE A 457 -5.44 -0.85 2.40
N ALA A 458 -5.37 -0.43 3.67
CA ALA A 458 -6.41 0.34 4.34
C ALA A 458 -6.73 1.65 3.60
N GLN A 459 -5.70 2.39 3.18
CA GLN A 459 -5.83 3.60 2.37
C GLN A 459 -6.52 3.32 1.02
N SER A 460 -6.20 2.19 0.38
CA SER A 460 -6.86 1.79 -0.88
C SER A 460 -8.36 1.50 -0.73
N LEU A 461 -8.82 1.25 0.51
CA LEU A 461 -10.23 1.09 0.88
C LEU A 461 -10.86 2.39 1.41
N GLY A 462 -10.11 3.49 1.45
CA GLY A 462 -10.57 4.75 2.05
C GLY A 462 -10.72 4.69 3.58
N MET A 463 -10.01 3.78 4.25
CA MET A 463 -10.05 3.58 5.70
C MET A 463 -8.75 4.03 6.37
N THR A 464 -8.83 4.38 7.65
CA THR A 464 -7.61 4.52 8.47
C THR A 464 -7.06 3.14 8.82
N VAL A 465 -5.74 3.05 9.03
CA VAL A 465 -5.07 1.81 9.45
C VAL A 465 -5.68 1.27 10.76
N ARG A 466 -6.05 2.18 11.66
CA ARG A 466 -6.65 1.85 12.95
C ARG A 466 -8.01 1.18 12.76
N ASP A 467 -8.91 1.80 11.99
CA ASP A 467 -10.25 1.27 11.76
C ASP A 467 -10.19 -0.08 11.03
N PHE A 468 -9.30 -0.19 10.04
CA PHE A 468 -9.06 -1.43 9.32
C PHE A 468 -8.58 -2.56 10.26
N SER A 469 -7.68 -2.25 11.18
CA SER A 469 -7.12 -3.21 12.13
C SER A 469 -8.15 -3.68 13.17
N LEU A 470 -9.03 -2.78 13.63
CA LEU A 470 -10.08 -3.13 14.59
C LEU A 470 -11.08 -4.15 14.03
N GLN A 471 -11.38 -4.10 12.73
CA GLN A 471 -12.26 -5.07 12.07
C GLN A 471 -11.71 -6.51 12.11
N ALA A 472 -10.40 -6.69 12.25
CA ALA A 472 -9.79 -8.03 12.34
C ALA A 472 -10.10 -8.75 13.65
N LEU A 473 -10.36 -8.02 14.73
CA LEU A 473 -10.52 -8.60 16.07
C LEU A 473 -11.79 -9.46 16.19
N GLU A 474 -12.82 -9.13 15.42
CA GLU A 474 -14.13 -9.80 15.41
C GLU A 474 -14.30 -10.75 14.22
N ALA A 475 -13.26 -10.95 13.40
CA ALA A 475 -13.35 -11.72 12.17
C ALA A 475 -13.48 -13.22 12.45
N PRO A 476 -14.59 -13.88 12.05
CA PRO A 476 -14.81 -15.29 12.35
C PRO A 476 -13.93 -16.23 11.52
N HIS A 477 -13.57 -15.83 10.30
CA HIS A 477 -12.87 -16.66 9.32
C HIS A 477 -11.79 -15.86 8.58
N PRO A 478 -10.58 -15.71 9.14
CA PRO A 478 -9.49 -15.01 8.47
C PRO A 478 -9.20 -15.57 7.07
N VAL A 479 -8.95 -14.70 6.10
CA VAL A 479 -8.62 -15.12 4.73
C VAL A 479 -7.24 -15.75 4.67
N GLU A 480 -7.12 -16.93 4.06
CA GLU A 480 -5.83 -17.62 3.92
C GLU A 480 -4.98 -17.05 2.77
N LEU A 481 -4.11 -16.10 3.12
CA LEU A 481 -3.20 -15.46 2.17
C LEU A 481 -1.86 -16.22 2.02
N GLY A 482 -1.43 -16.90 3.09
CA GLY A 482 -0.17 -17.66 3.16
C GLY A 482 1.09 -16.78 3.11
N THR A 483 2.27 -17.42 3.00
CA THR A 483 3.57 -16.72 2.92
C THR A 483 3.96 -16.41 1.47
N ARG A 484 3.45 -15.30 0.94
CA ARG A 484 3.76 -14.84 -0.42
C ARG A 484 4.14 -13.36 -0.44
N CYS A 485 4.73 -12.92 -1.55
CA CYS A 485 4.98 -11.51 -1.82
C CYS A 485 3.66 -10.70 -1.80
N THR A 486 3.73 -9.43 -1.38
CA THR A 486 2.59 -8.49 -1.33
C THR A 486 1.78 -8.45 -2.61
N VAL A 487 2.44 -8.57 -3.76
CA VAL A 487 1.80 -8.62 -5.08
C VAL A 487 0.80 -9.79 -5.15
N PHE A 488 1.24 -11.00 -4.81
CA PHE A 488 0.37 -12.18 -4.83
C PHE A 488 -0.67 -12.14 -3.72
N MET A 489 -0.32 -11.57 -2.55
CA MET A 489 -1.28 -11.38 -1.47
C MET A 489 -2.39 -10.42 -1.88
N ASN A 490 -2.09 -9.30 -2.52
CA ASN A 490 -3.08 -8.38 -3.08
C ASN A 490 -4.00 -9.07 -4.09
N SER A 491 -3.46 -9.88 -4.99
CA SER A 491 -4.28 -10.66 -5.94
C SER A 491 -5.19 -11.64 -5.20
N LYS A 492 -4.70 -12.34 -4.17
CA LYS A 492 -5.52 -13.23 -3.34
C LYS A 492 -6.58 -12.48 -2.55
N VAL A 493 -6.25 -11.32 -1.99
CA VAL A 493 -7.22 -10.47 -1.29
C VAL A 493 -8.33 -10.04 -2.24
N LYS A 494 -7.98 -9.60 -3.46
CA LYS A 494 -8.98 -9.25 -4.48
C LYS A 494 -9.83 -10.44 -4.90
N GLN A 495 -9.23 -11.63 -4.98
CA GLN A 495 -9.98 -12.86 -5.23
C GLN A 495 -10.97 -13.15 -4.08
N ALA A 496 -10.51 -13.07 -2.83
CA ALA A 496 -11.37 -13.24 -1.66
C ALA A 496 -12.49 -12.18 -1.62
N GLN A 497 -12.22 -10.95 -2.07
CA GLN A 497 -13.23 -9.89 -2.24
C GLN A 497 -14.26 -10.27 -3.31
N LYS A 498 -13.83 -10.79 -4.48
CA LYS A 498 -14.73 -11.30 -5.52
C LYS A 498 -15.59 -12.47 -5.01
N GLU A 499 -15.06 -13.23 -4.06
CA GLU A 499 -15.72 -14.34 -3.37
C GLU A 499 -16.58 -13.90 -2.16
N GLY A 500 -16.61 -12.61 -1.85
CA GLY A 500 -17.51 -12.05 -0.83
C GLY A 500 -16.92 -11.94 0.59
N ALA A 501 -15.62 -12.15 0.78
CA ALA A 501 -14.96 -11.99 2.07
C ALA A 501 -15.13 -10.56 2.63
N SER A 502 -15.41 -10.46 3.92
CA SER A 502 -15.54 -9.20 4.63
C SER A 502 -14.20 -8.50 4.84
N ILE A 503 -14.25 -7.19 5.11
CA ILE A 503 -13.05 -6.39 5.43
C ILE A 503 -12.35 -6.94 6.67
N GLY A 504 -13.10 -7.39 7.68
CA GLY A 504 -12.54 -7.98 8.90
C GLY A 504 -11.77 -9.27 8.62
N GLU A 505 -12.33 -10.18 7.83
CA GLU A 505 -11.69 -11.45 7.44
C GLU A 505 -10.41 -11.21 6.64
N ILE A 506 -10.43 -10.23 5.73
CA ILE A 506 -9.24 -9.81 4.98
C ILE A 506 -8.20 -9.20 5.91
N SER A 507 -8.61 -8.32 6.82
CA SER A 507 -7.71 -7.66 7.78
C SER A 507 -7.03 -8.67 8.71
N ALA A 508 -7.77 -9.65 9.24
CA ALA A 508 -7.22 -10.75 10.02
C ALA A 508 -6.27 -11.63 9.20
N GLY A 509 -6.63 -11.97 7.97
CA GLY A 509 -5.78 -12.72 7.05
C GLY A 509 -4.46 -12.00 6.74
N LEU A 510 -4.51 -10.68 6.55
CA LEU A 510 -3.33 -9.84 6.34
C LEU A 510 -2.44 -9.77 7.58
N ALA A 511 -3.03 -9.62 8.78
CA ALA A 511 -2.27 -9.62 10.03
C ALA A 511 -1.48 -10.93 10.22
N ILE A 512 -2.13 -12.07 9.97
CA ILE A 512 -1.49 -13.40 9.98
C ILE A 512 -0.37 -13.46 8.93
N ALA A 513 -0.65 -13.05 7.70
CA ALA A 513 0.31 -13.12 6.60
C ALA A 513 1.56 -12.25 6.84
N VAL A 514 1.39 -11.05 7.42
CA VAL A 514 2.51 -10.17 7.78
C VAL A 514 3.44 -10.87 8.77
N VAL A 515 2.89 -11.45 9.83
CA VAL A 515 3.68 -12.19 10.84
C VAL A 515 4.34 -13.43 10.23
N GLN A 516 3.62 -14.23 9.45
CA GLN A 516 4.20 -15.42 8.82
C GLN A 516 5.34 -15.07 7.86
N ASN A 517 5.19 -14.00 7.06
CA ASN A 517 6.25 -13.54 6.17
C ASN A 517 7.45 -13.01 6.97
N ALA A 518 7.20 -12.27 8.06
CA ALA A 518 8.25 -11.81 8.96
C ALA A 518 9.09 -12.99 9.49
N LEU A 519 8.43 -13.95 10.13
CA LEU A 519 9.06 -15.09 10.80
C LEU A 519 9.74 -16.06 9.82
N PHE A 520 9.04 -16.47 8.77
CA PHE A 520 9.47 -17.62 7.95
C PHE A 520 10.14 -17.23 6.64
N LYS A 521 9.90 -16.03 6.09
CA LYS A 521 10.52 -15.59 4.84
C LYS A 521 11.69 -14.66 5.06
N VAL A 522 11.55 -13.71 5.98
CA VAL A 522 12.61 -12.75 6.26
C VAL A 522 13.59 -13.29 7.29
N ILE A 523 13.11 -13.63 8.49
CA ILE A 523 13.97 -14.13 9.58
C ILE A 523 14.44 -15.56 9.26
N ARG A 524 13.66 -16.29 8.44
CA ARG A 524 13.93 -17.68 8.03
C ARG A 524 14.03 -18.62 9.22
N LEU A 525 13.15 -18.43 10.20
CA LEU A 525 13.03 -19.33 11.34
C LEU A 525 12.72 -20.75 10.85
N LYS A 526 13.48 -21.70 11.38
CA LYS A 526 13.23 -23.13 11.13
C LYS A 526 12.20 -23.67 12.11
N ASN A 527 12.21 -23.14 13.33
CA ASN A 527 11.28 -23.48 14.39
C ASN A 527 11.14 -22.30 15.36
N THR A 528 10.11 -22.32 16.21
CA THR A 528 9.79 -21.20 17.10
C THR A 528 10.64 -21.21 18.37
N GLU A 529 11.25 -22.35 18.71
CA GLU A 529 12.15 -22.49 19.86
C GLU A 529 13.39 -21.61 19.75
N GLN A 530 13.86 -21.33 18.52
CA GLN A 530 14.98 -20.43 18.24
C GLN A 530 14.81 -19.03 18.82
N LEU A 531 13.58 -18.56 19.05
CA LEU A 531 13.29 -17.24 19.59
C LEU A 531 13.60 -17.11 21.09
N GLY A 532 13.79 -18.24 21.79
CA GLY A 532 13.89 -18.26 23.25
C GLY A 532 12.57 -17.91 23.96
N GLU A 533 12.65 -17.61 25.25
CA GLU A 533 11.48 -17.39 26.10
C GLU A 533 11.14 -15.92 26.31
N LYS A 534 12.12 -15.03 26.19
CA LYS A 534 11.97 -13.61 26.50
C LYS A 534 11.94 -12.79 25.22
N ILE A 535 10.74 -12.64 24.67
CA ILE A 535 10.52 -12.01 23.37
C ILE A 535 9.92 -10.61 23.58
N VAL A 536 10.57 -9.59 23.01
CA VAL A 536 10.03 -8.23 22.91
C VAL A 536 9.66 -7.94 21.46
N VAL A 537 8.45 -7.42 21.25
CA VAL A 537 8.01 -6.92 19.96
C VAL A 537 7.76 -5.41 20.03
N GLN A 538 8.20 -4.70 18.99
CA GLN A 538 8.22 -3.24 18.93
C GLN A 538 8.07 -2.73 17.49
N GLY A 539 7.97 -1.41 17.34
CA GLY A 539 7.64 -0.75 16.08
C GLY A 539 6.15 -0.44 15.98
N GLY A 540 5.82 0.58 15.18
CA GLY A 540 4.44 1.08 15.05
C GLY A 540 3.42 0.03 14.60
N THR A 541 3.89 -1.02 13.93
CA THR A 541 3.03 -2.12 13.46
C THR A 541 2.42 -2.92 14.62
N PHE A 542 3.12 -3.04 15.76
CA PHE A 542 2.59 -3.77 16.93
C PHE A 542 1.61 -2.97 17.80
N TYR A 543 1.26 -1.73 17.40
CA TYR A 543 0.03 -1.08 17.89
C TYR A 543 -1.24 -1.76 17.37
N ASN A 544 -1.12 -2.59 16.32
CA ASN A 544 -2.21 -3.42 15.83
C ASN A 544 -2.30 -4.71 16.66
N ASP A 545 -3.33 -4.80 17.51
CA ASP A 545 -3.59 -5.97 18.35
C ASP A 545 -3.83 -7.26 17.52
N ALA A 546 -4.32 -7.17 16.28
CA ALA A 546 -4.49 -8.34 15.41
C ALA A 546 -3.13 -8.94 14.98
N ILE A 547 -2.13 -8.09 14.72
CA ILE A 547 -0.77 -8.53 14.39
C ILE A 547 -0.09 -9.10 15.63
N LEU A 548 -0.22 -8.42 16.77
CA LEU A 548 0.34 -8.88 18.04
C LEU A 548 -0.24 -10.24 18.43
N ARG A 549 -1.56 -10.42 18.29
CA ARG A 549 -2.21 -11.71 18.52
C ARG A 549 -1.74 -12.78 17.54
N ALA A 550 -1.67 -12.46 16.26
CA ALA A 550 -1.16 -13.38 15.25
C ALA A 550 0.27 -13.84 15.57
N MET A 551 1.13 -12.93 16.05
CA MET A 551 2.47 -13.26 16.54
C MET A 551 2.43 -14.33 17.64
N GLU A 552 1.65 -14.10 18.69
CA GLU A 552 1.57 -15.06 19.81
C GLU A 552 0.98 -16.41 19.40
N THR A 553 -0.05 -16.40 18.56
CA THR A 553 -0.68 -17.63 18.05
C THR A 553 0.29 -18.43 17.18
N ILE A 554 1.03 -17.78 16.29
CA ILE A 554 1.96 -18.46 15.37
C ILE A 554 3.17 -19.03 16.11
N ILE A 555 3.72 -18.29 17.08
CA ILE A 555 4.88 -18.78 17.86
C ILE A 555 4.49 -19.70 19.01
N GLY A 556 3.21 -19.72 19.39
CA GLY A 556 2.66 -20.50 20.50
C GLY A 556 3.11 -20.00 21.88
N ARG A 557 3.45 -18.71 22.00
CA ARG A 557 4.00 -18.09 23.22
C ARG A 557 3.54 -16.66 23.35
N GLU A 558 3.50 -16.20 24.59
CA GLU A 558 3.27 -14.81 24.92
C GLU A 558 4.50 -13.94 24.64
N VAL A 559 4.28 -12.69 24.20
CA VAL A 559 5.36 -11.72 23.95
C VAL A 559 5.15 -10.44 24.76
N VAL A 560 6.22 -9.71 25.02
CA VAL A 560 6.15 -8.38 25.64
C VAL A 560 6.06 -7.31 24.56
N ARG A 561 5.00 -6.51 24.60
CA ARG A 561 4.85 -5.30 23.79
C ARG A 561 4.70 -4.08 24.71
N PRO A 562 5.73 -3.22 24.82
CA PRO A 562 5.64 -1.95 25.55
C PRO A 562 4.53 -1.04 25.00
N ASP A 563 3.94 -0.20 25.84
CA ASP A 563 2.93 0.79 25.41
C ASP A 563 3.51 1.87 24.47
N ILE A 564 4.84 2.02 24.50
CA ILE A 564 5.62 2.91 23.64
C ILE A 564 6.30 2.19 22.48
N ALA A 565 5.77 1.04 22.03
CA ALA A 565 6.35 0.20 20.97
C ALA A 565 6.84 0.99 19.74
N GLY A 566 6.14 2.04 19.31
CA GLY A 566 6.49 2.84 18.12
C GLY A 566 7.69 3.78 18.30
N ILE A 567 8.13 4.09 19.52
CA ILE A 567 9.22 5.04 19.80
C ILE A 567 10.40 4.38 20.53
N MET A 568 10.49 3.05 20.51
CA MET A 568 11.50 2.31 21.28
C MET A 568 12.94 2.67 20.92
N GLY A 569 13.23 2.97 19.64
CA GLY A 569 14.54 3.47 19.21
C GLY A 569 14.89 4.82 19.86
N ALA A 570 13.97 5.79 19.81
CA ALA A 570 14.14 7.08 20.47
C ALA A 570 14.26 6.93 21.99
N TYR A 571 13.43 6.09 22.63
CA TYR A 571 13.50 5.84 24.06
C TYR A 571 14.84 5.21 24.47
N GLY A 572 15.31 4.23 23.71
CA GLY A 572 16.63 3.62 23.91
C GLY A 572 17.79 4.60 23.75
N ALA A 573 17.71 5.49 22.75
CA ALA A 573 18.66 6.58 22.58
C ALA A 573 18.63 7.54 23.77
N ALA A 574 17.46 7.87 24.33
CA ALA A 574 17.32 8.71 25.52
C ALA A 574 17.95 8.06 26.76
N LEU A 575 17.78 6.74 26.95
CA LEU A 575 18.45 5.97 28.02
C LEU A 575 19.98 6.04 27.88
N LEU A 576 20.50 5.93 26.65
CA LEU A 576 21.93 6.05 26.37
C LEU A 576 22.44 7.47 26.59
N ALA A 577 21.67 8.49 26.22
CA ALA A 577 21.98 9.89 26.50
C ALA A 577 22.12 10.11 28.00
N ARG A 578 21.20 9.57 28.82
CA ARG A 578 21.32 9.61 30.27
C ARG A 578 22.60 8.94 30.78
N GLU A 579 22.94 7.77 30.28
CA GLU A 579 24.13 7.03 30.73
C GLU A 579 25.45 7.72 30.35
N ARG A 580 25.51 8.32 29.16
CA ARG A 580 26.74 8.93 28.62
C ARG A 580 26.94 10.38 29.04
N CYS A 581 25.84 11.10 29.26
CA CYS A 581 25.84 12.55 29.48
C CYS A 581 25.46 12.92 30.92
N GLN A 582 25.49 11.98 31.87
CA GLN A 582 25.17 12.21 33.28
C GLN A 582 25.97 13.38 33.89
N ASP A 583 27.26 13.46 33.52
CA ASP A 583 28.20 14.50 33.97
C ASP A 583 28.15 15.78 33.14
N GLN A 584 27.48 15.78 31.98
CA GLN A 584 27.31 17.00 31.21
C GLN A 584 26.35 17.96 31.91
N ALA A 585 26.72 19.23 31.90
CA ALA A 585 25.86 20.30 32.38
C ALA A 585 24.71 20.54 31.39
N ARG A 586 24.98 20.55 30.07
CA ARG A 586 24.04 20.88 29.00
C ARG A 586 24.42 20.17 27.69
N SER A 587 23.41 19.80 26.91
CA SER A 587 23.56 19.28 25.55
C SER A 587 24.07 20.35 24.57
N THR A 588 24.79 19.93 23.52
CA THR A 588 25.20 20.75 22.36
C THR A 588 24.10 20.91 21.32
N LEU A 589 22.95 20.24 21.49
CA LEU A 589 21.81 20.33 20.59
C LEU A 589 21.38 21.79 20.38
N LEU A 590 21.17 22.17 19.12
CA LEU A 590 20.75 23.53 18.76
C LEU A 590 19.43 23.91 19.46
N THR A 591 19.39 25.09 20.06
CA THR A 591 18.19 25.64 20.71
C THR A 591 17.25 26.28 19.70
N ALA A 592 15.97 26.44 20.07
CA ALA A 592 15.06 27.29 19.31
C ALA A 592 15.66 28.70 19.16
N ALA A 593 15.65 29.22 17.93
CA ALA A 593 16.08 30.57 17.60
C ALA A 593 15.06 31.62 18.06
#